data_AF-A0A445KZ57-F1
#
_entry.id   AF-A0A445KZ57-F1
#
_cell.length_a   1.000
_cell.length_b   1.000
_cell.length_c   1.000
_cell.angle_alpha   90.00
_cell.angle_beta   90.00
_cell.angle_gamma   90.00
#
_symmetry.space_group_name_H-M   'P 1'
#
loop_
_entity.id
_entity.type
_entity.pdbx_description
1 polymer ?
#
loop_
_entity_poly.entity_id
_entity_poly.type
_entity_poly.pdbx_seq_one_letter_code
_entity_poly.pdbx_strand_id
1 'polypeptide(L)'
;MSVDLNKTASNGHDKMVISQEHQAKITKVRGLIGPLSDKESVYCSDASISRYLRSRNWNVKKAAQMLKQSLKWRKEYKPEEIRWEEVAAVAEKGMLYRPNYCDKYGRPVIVMRPCNKMLRPFLETELYNKVKFGYSDDLNTKKMLEDLFDMDKLESAFGGNGDTGFDMNRYAERMKEDESKIISFWTQAKPVS
;
A
#
# COMPACT_ATOMS: atom_id res chain seq x y z
N MET A 1 -54.98 -10.47 18.85
CA MET A 1 -53.68 -10.90 19.40
C MET A 1 -52.62 -10.39 18.44
N SER A 2 -52.07 -9.21 18.73
CA SER A 2 -50.82 -8.93 19.46
C SER A 2 -49.61 -8.88 18.54
N VAL A 3 -48.93 -7.75 18.66
CA VAL A 3 -47.76 -7.22 17.97
C VAL A 3 -46.57 -8.18 18.02
N ASP A 4 -45.66 -8.06 17.04
CA ASP A 4 -44.26 -7.77 17.38
C ASP A 4 -43.53 -7.06 16.22
N LEU A 5 -43.30 -5.77 16.44
CA LEU A 5 -42.18 -5.02 15.86
C LEU A 5 -40.90 -5.58 16.45
N ASN A 6 -39.89 -5.90 15.63
CA ASN A 6 -38.48 -5.73 16.00
C ASN A 6 -37.58 -5.78 14.75
N LYS A 7 -37.55 -4.67 14.01
CA LYS A 7 -36.44 -4.37 13.09
C LYS A 7 -35.45 -3.52 13.87
N THR A 8 -34.48 -4.18 14.49
CA THR A 8 -33.48 -3.56 15.38
C THR A 8 -32.60 -2.57 14.63
N ALA A 9 -32.65 -1.31 15.07
CA ALA A 9 -31.78 -0.20 14.68
C ALA A 9 -30.35 -0.32 15.28
N SER A 10 -29.80 -1.55 15.42
CA SER A 10 -28.55 -1.80 16.15
C SER A 10 -27.29 -1.53 15.30
N ASN A 11 -27.35 -1.73 13.98
CA ASN A 11 -26.17 -1.61 13.10
C ASN A 11 -25.54 -0.20 13.02
N GLY A 12 -26.32 0.85 13.31
CA GLY A 12 -25.81 2.23 13.29
C GLY A 12 -25.05 2.59 14.56
N HIS A 13 -25.55 2.16 15.71
CA HIS A 13 -24.96 2.46 17.01
C HIS A 13 -23.63 1.70 17.21
N ASP A 14 -23.57 0.43 16.81
CA ASP A 14 -22.34 -0.36 16.91
C ASP A 14 -21.23 0.18 16.00
N LYS A 15 -21.57 0.57 14.75
CA LYS A 15 -20.61 1.23 13.86
C LYS A 15 -20.13 2.58 14.40
N MET A 16 -21.01 3.34 15.03
CA MET A 16 -20.67 4.64 15.62
C MET A 16 -19.75 4.48 16.85
N VAL A 17 -20.05 3.52 17.73
CA VAL A 17 -19.24 3.21 18.91
C VAL A 17 -17.86 2.66 18.51
N ILE A 18 -17.80 1.77 17.52
CA ILE A 18 -16.54 1.27 16.96
C ILE A 18 -15.70 2.42 16.37
N SER A 19 -16.34 3.37 15.67
CA SER A 19 -15.66 4.55 15.13
C SER A 19 -15.10 5.47 16.22
N GLN A 20 -15.85 5.67 17.32
CA GLN A 20 -15.39 6.46 18.46
C GLN A 20 -14.22 5.78 19.20
N GLU A 21 -14.29 4.46 19.40
CA GLU A 21 -13.20 3.69 20.01
C GLU A 21 -11.93 3.72 19.15
N HIS A 22 -12.09 3.58 17.82
CA HIS A 22 -10.98 3.70 16.88
C HIS A 22 -10.34 5.10 16.95
N GLN A 23 -11.15 6.16 16.97
CA GLN A 23 -10.64 7.52 17.09
C GLN A 23 -9.90 7.74 18.41
N ALA A 24 -10.41 7.20 19.52
CA ALA A 24 -9.72 7.26 20.81
C ALA A 24 -8.35 6.57 20.78
N LYS A 25 -8.23 5.43 20.09
CA LYS A 25 -6.94 4.74 19.90
C LYS A 25 -5.98 5.55 19.03
N ILE A 26 -6.48 6.19 17.98
CA ILE A 26 -5.66 7.09 17.13
C ILE A 26 -5.10 8.24 17.96
N THR A 27 -5.94 8.91 18.75
CA THR A 27 -5.51 10.01 19.64
C THR A 27 -4.46 9.54 20.64
N LYS A 28 -4.63 8.36 21.24
CA LYS A 28 -3.63 7.78 22.15
C LYS A 28 -2.30 7.50 21.45
N VAL A 29 -2.31 6.94 20.25
CA VAL A 29 -1.08 6.73 19.47
C VAL A 29 -0.41 8.06 19.16
N ARG A 30 -1.18 9.08 18.75
CA ARG A 30 -0.65 10.43 18.48
C ARG A 30 0.04 11.03 19.72
N GLY A 31 -0.60 10.92 20.89
CA GLY A 31 0.00 11.36 22.16
C GLY A 31 1.29 10.61 22.53
N LEU A 32 1.37 9.31 22.24
CA LEU A 32 2.57 8.52 22.50
C LEU A 32 3.74 8.84 21.56
N ILE A 33 3.47 9.29 20.34
CA ILE A 33 4.52 9.67 19.38
C ILE A 33 5.22 10.95 19.82
N GLY A 34 4.48 11.87 20.43
CA GLY A 34 4.98 13.15 20.90
C GLY A 34 4.83 14.26 19.84
N PRO A 35 5.40 15.45 20.09
CA PRO A 35 5.39 16.55 19.13
C PRO A 35 6.12 16.11 17.85
N LEU A 36 5.49 16.39 16.71
CA LEU A 36 6.00 16.07 15.38
C LEU A 36 6.48 17.35 14.71
N SER A 37 7.54 17.26 13.91
CA SER A 37 7.84 18.31 12.94
C SER A 37 6.78 18.39 11.84
N ASP A 38 6.69 19.52 11.14
CA ASP A 38 5.74 19.72 10.05
C ASP A 38 5.84 18.61 8.98
N LYS A 39 7.07 18.19 8.66
CA LYS A 39 7.31 17.08 7.72
C LYS A 39 6.82 15.73 8.24
N GLU A 40 7.05 15.43 9.53
CA GLU A 40 6.60 14.16 10.12
C GLU A 40 5.08 14.08 10.22
N SER A 41 4.41 15.21 10.40
CA SER A 41 2.94 15.28 10.47
C SER A 41 2.27 14.71 9.22
N VAL A 42 2.86 14.90 8.04
CA VAL A 42 2.39 14.38 6.76
C VAL A 42 2.27 12.85 6.79
N TYR A 43 3.21 12.18 7.46
CA TYR A 43 3.21 10.70 7.56
C TYR A 43 2.28 10.17 8.66
N CYS A 44 1.79 11.04 9.55
CA CYS A 44 1.03 10.68 10.74
C CYS A 44 -0.46 11.06 10.67
N SER A 45 -1.06 11.07 9.47
CA SER A 45 -2.51 11.20 9.31
C SER A 45 -3.29 10.09 10.03
N ASP A 46 -4.56 10.33 10.33
CA ASP A 46 -5.43 9.36 11.01
C ASP A 46 -5.55 8.05 10.22
N ALA A 47 -5.59 8.13 8.89
CA ALA A 47 -5.56 6.98 8.00
C ALA A 47 -4.25 6.19 8.13
N SER A 48 -3.10 6.88 8.22
CA SER A 48 -1.80 6.24 8.46
C SER A 48 -1.73 5.57 9.82
N ILE A 49 -2.10 6.27 10.90
CA ILE A 49 -2.12 5.71 12.26
C ILE A 49 -3.03 4.48 12.33
N SER A 50 -4.19 4.54 11.66
CA SER A 50 -5.12 3.40 11.57
C SER A 50 -4.49 2.18 10.89
N ARG A 51 -3.61 2.35 9.90
CA ARG A 51 -2.89 1.22 9.28
C ARG A 51 -1.97 0.52 10.28
N TYR A 52 -1.24 1.29 11.10
CA TYR A 52 -0.39 0.74 12.17
C TYR A 52 -1.20 0.08 13.29
N LEU A 53 -2.35 0.63 13.64
CA LEU A 53 -3.27 0.00 14.59
C LEU A 53 -3.78 -1.33 14.05
N ARG A 54 -4.29 -1.37 12.82
CA ARG A 54 -4.76 -2.63 12.20
C ARG A 54 -3.65 -3.68 12.11
N SER A 55 -2.41 -3.29 11.77
CA SER A 55 -1.28 -4.24 11.67
C SER A 55 -0.78 -4.77 13.01
N ARG A 56 -1.22 -4.17 14.13
CA ARG A 56 -0.86 -4.59 15.49
C ARG A 56 -2.08 -4.97 16.30
N ASN A 57 -3.15 -5.45 15.64
CA ASN A 57 -4.40 -5.89 16.25
C ASN A 57 -4.95 -4.84 17.24
N TRP A 58 -4.94 -3.57 16.81
CA TRP A 58 -5.36 -2.41 17.58
C TRP A 58 -4.63 -2.19 18.91
N ASN A 59 -3.43 -2.77 19.08
CA ASN A 59 -2.57 -2.52 20.24
C ASN A 59 -1.86 -1.18 20.11
N VAL A 60 -2.28 -0.21 20.92
CA VAL A 60 -1.79 1.18 20.91
C VAL A 60 -0.27 1.27 21.12
N LYS A 61 0.29 0.58 22.11
CA LYS A 61 1.74 0.68 22.43
C LYS A 61 2.60 0.10 21.29
N LYS A 62 2.24 -1.08 20.79
CA LYS A 62 2.95 -1.73 19.68
C LYS A 62 2.83 -0.92 18.38
N ALA A 63 1.65 -0.38 18.09
CA ALA A 63 1.42 0.48 16.93
C ALA A 63 2.27 1.76 17.00
N ALA A 64 2.28 2.45 18.16
CA ALA A 64 3.10 3.63 18.36
C ALA A 64 4.60 3.34 18.22
N GLN A 65 5.08 2.24 18.80
CA GLN A 65 6.49 1.83 18.66
C GLN A 65 6.88 1.57 17.20
N MET A 66 6.04 0.85 16.45
CA MET A 66 6.28 0.56 15.03
C MET A 66 6.24 1.84 14.18
N LEU A 67 5.34 2.78 14.48
CA LEU A 67 5.27 4.08 13.79
C LEU A 67 6.51 4.93 14.09
N LYS A 68 6.98 4.99 15.35
CA LYS A 68 8.24 5.66 15.71
C LYS A 68 9.45 5.10 14.95
N GLN A 69 9.55 3.78 14.84
CA GLN A 69 10.61 3.13 14.04
C GLN A 69 10.51 3.51 12.57
N SER A 70 9.30 3.59 12.03
CA SER A 70 9.08 3.98 10.64
C SER A 70 9.41 5.44 10.37
N LEU A 71 9.17 6.35 11.33
CA LEU A 71 9.57 7.76 11.23
C LEU A 71 11.09 7.90 11.30
N LYS A 72 11.74 7.17 12.22
CA LYS A 72 13.21 7.11 12.30
C LYS A 72 13.81 6.63 10.97
N TRP A 73 13.30 5.53 10.41
CA TRP A 73 13.75 5.01 9.13
C TRP A 73 13.58 6.03 8.00
N ARG A 74 12.45 6.75 7.93
CA ARG A 74 12.25 7.80 6.92
C ARG A 74 13.24 8.95 7.07
N LYS A 75 13.56 9.35 8.30
CA LYS A 75 14.56 10.39 8.54
C LYS A 75 15.96 9.96 8.09
N GLU A 76 16.28 8.69 8.20
CA GLU A 76 17.58 8.11 7.85
C GLU A 76 17.72 7.84 6.34
N TYR A 77 16.74 7.18 5.73
CA TYR A 77 16.78 6.73 4.34
C TYR A 77 16.14 7.71 3.35
N LYS A 78 15.37 8.68 3.85
CA LYS A 78 14.77 9.78 3.08
C LYS A 78 14.18 9.35 1.73
N PRO A 79 13.15 8.49 1.73
CA PRO A 79 12.57 7.97 0.50
C PRO A 79 12.06 9.05 -0.46
N GLU A 80 11.77 10.25 0.04
CA GLU A 80 11.38 11.42 -0.75
C GLU A 80 12.51 12.03 -1.58
N GLU A 81 13.78 11.71 -1.28
CA GLU A 81 14.95 12.17 -2.02
C GLU A 81 15.36 11.19 -3.14
N ILE A 82 14.74 10.00 -3.22
CA ILE A 82 15.07 8.98 -4.23
C ILE A 82 14.78 9.52 -5.64
N ARG A 83 15.79 9.44 -6.51
CA ARG A 83 15.71 9.89 -7.91
C ARG A 83 15.58 8.71 -8.87
N TRP A 84 15.03 8.97 -10.05
CA TRP A 84 14.92 7.97 -11.11
C TRP A 84 16.26 7.31 -11.43
N GLU A 85 17.33 8.10 -11.51
CA GLU A 85 18.67 7.64 -11.90
C GLU A 85 19.23 6.57 -10.95
N GLU A 86 18.86 6.62 -9.67
CA GLU A 86 19.31 5.66 -8.66
C GLU A 86 18.65 4.29 -8.81
N VAL A 87 17.45 4.24 -9.38
CA VAL A 87 16.63 3.02 -9.51
C VAL A 87 16.52 2.50 -10.94
N ALA A 88 16.93 3.30 -11.93
CA ALA A 88 16.83 2.98 -13.36
C ALA A 88 17.45 1.62 -13.69
N ALA A 89 18.66 1.33 -13.20
CA ALA A 89 19.36 0.07 -13.46
C ALA A 89 18.62 -1.19 -12.96
N VAL A 90 17.79 -1.07 -11.91
CA VAL A 90 16.96 -2.18 -11.41
C VAL A 90 15.69 -2.31 -12.25
N ALA A 91 15.10 -1.18 -12.64
CA ALA A 91 13.92 -1.13 -13.51
C ALA A 91 14.21 -1.66 -14.93
N GLU A 92 15.37 -1.34 -15.50
CA GLU A 92 15.84 -1.82 -16.81
C GLU A 92 15.94 -3.34 -16.87
N LYS A 93 16.29 -3.97 -15.74
CA LYS A 93 16.32 -5.44 -15.61
C LYS A 93 14.93 -6.06 -15.48
N GLY A 94 13.86 -5.25 -15.43
CA GLY A 94 12.47 -5.70 -15.28
C GLY A 94 12.20 -6.44 -13.96
N MET A 95 13.07 -6.28 -12.96
CA MET A 95 13.01 -7.03 -11.69
C MET A 95 11.86 -6.56 -10.80
N LEU A 96 11.60 -5.26 -10.77
CA LEU A 96 10.55 -4.64 -9.98
C LEU A 96 10.05 -3.40 -10.71
N TYR A 97 8.76 -3.33 -11.01
CA TYR A 97 8.16 -2.14 -11.64
C TYR A 97 6.68 -1.99 -11.31
N ARG A 98 6.19 -0.75 -11.46
CA ARG A 98 4.77 -0.40 -11.31
C ARG A 98 4.12 -0.21 -12.70
N PRO A 99 3.31 -1.16 -13.18
CA PRO A 99 2.59 -0.98 -14.44
C PRO A 99 1.58 0.18 -14.37
N ASN A 100 1.08 0.60 -15.53
CA ASN A 100 0.13 1.72 -15.65
C ASN A 100 -1.33 1.28 -15.54
N TYR A 101 -1.62 0.36 -14.63
CA TYR A 101 -2.98 -0.08 -14.37
C TYR A 101 -3.14 -0.45 -12.90
N CYS A 102 -4.38 -0.38 -12.44
CA CYS A 102 -4.80 -0.93 -11.17
C CYS A 102 -5.60 -2.22 -11.43
N ASP A 103 -5.77 -3.00 -10.37
CA ASP A 103 -6.75 -4.08 -10.39
C ASP A 103 -8.19 -3.52 -10.41
N LYS A 104 -9.19 -4.41 -10.56
CA LYS A 104 -10.62 -4.03 -10.62
C LYS A 104 -11.13 -3.33 -9.36
N TYR A 105 -10.40 -3.41 -8.25
CA TYR A 105 -10.71 -2.76 -6.99
C TYR A 105 -9.96 -1.43 -6.80
N GLY A 106 -9.25 -0.97 -7.83
CA GLY A 106 -8.46 0.26 -7.78
C GLY A 106 -7.16 0.12 -6.98
N ARG A 107 -6.72 -1.11 -6.66
CA ARG A 107 -5.47 -1.34 -5.95
C ARG A 107 -4.30 -1.25 -6.92
N PRO A 108 -3.24 -0.50 -6.59
CA PRO A 108 -2.06 -0.41 -7.43
C PRO A 108 -1.37 -1.77 -7.52
N VAL A 109 -0.87 -2.09 -8.71
CA VAL A 109 -0.16 -3.35 -8.99
C VAL A 109 1.34 -3.09 -8.96
N ILE A 110 2.09 -4.02 -8.37
CA ILE A 110 3.55 -4.06 -8.44
C ILE A 110 3.92 -5.42 -9.00
N VAL A 111 4.67 -5.41 -10.10
CA VAL A 111 5.21 -6.63 -10.70
C VAL A 111 6.62 -6.83 -10.18
N MET A 112 6.88 -8.03 -9.67
CA MET A 112 8.20 -8.45 -9.24
C MET A 112 8.58 -9.72 -9.98
N ARG A 113 9.74 -9.71 -10.64
CA ARG A 113 10.37 -10.86 -11.30
C ARG A 113 11.69 -11.17 -10.61
N PRO A 114 11.64 -11.82 -9.44
CA PRO A 114 12.85 -12.07 -8.67
C PRO A 114 13.60 -13.28 -9.23
N CYS A 115 14.93 -13.18 -9.27
CA CYS A 115 15.76 -14.36 -9.46
C CYS A 115 15.60 -15.29 -8.24
N ASN A 116 15.45 -16.61 -8.46
CA ASN A 116 15.16 -17.64 -7.45
C ASN A 116 16.01 -17.60 -6.15
N LYS A 117 17.17 -16.95 -6.17
CA LYS A 117 18.05 -16.78 -5.00
C LYS A 117 17.60 -15.67 -4.04
N MET A 118 16.80 -14.70 -4.49
CA MET A 118 16.47 -13.48 -3.72
C MET A 118 15.23 -13.64 -2.83
N LEU A 119 14.25 -14.46 -3.20
CA LEU A 119 12.98 -14.56 -2.47
C LEU A 119 13.01 -15.43 -1.22
N ARG A 120 13.86 -16.47 -1.18
CA ARG A 120 13.79 -17.51 -0.14
C ARG A 120 13.85 -16.99 1.30
N PRO A 121 14.65 -15.96 1.65
CA PRO A 121 14.66 -15.41 3.01
C PRO A 121 13.39 -14.64 3.42
N PHE A 122 12.58 -14.18 2.46
CA PHE A 122 11.44 -13.28 2.70
C PHE A 122 10.07 -13.98 2.66
N LEU A 123 10.03 -15.26 2.30
CA LEU A 123 8.81 -16.07 2.31
C LEU A 123 8.56 -16.61 3.73
N GLU A 124 8.26 -15.71 4.67
CA GLU A 124 7.81 -16.10 6.02
C GLU A 124 6.42 -16.78 5.99
N THR A 125 6.13 -17.58 7.02
CA THR A 125 4.89 -18.37 7.16
C THR A 125 3.61 -17.53 7.08
N GLU A 126 3.61 -16.26 7.51
CA GLU A 126 2.44 -15.37 7.43
C GLU A 126 2.14 -14.87 6.01
N LEU A 127 3.13 -14.87 5.11
CA LEU A 127 2.94 -14.50 3.72
C LEU A 127 2.15 -15.58 2.98
N TYR A 128 2.30 -16.85 3.36
CA TYR A 128 1.67 -17.99 2.70
C TYR A 128 0.15 -17.82 2.53
N ASN A 129 -0.55 -17.35 3.57
CA ASN A 129 -2.00 -17.12 3.52
C ASN A 129 -2.42 -15.94 2.61
N LYS A 130 -1.48 -15.09 2.23
CA LYS A 130 -1.70 -13.92 1.34
C LYS A 130 -1.18 -14.17 -0.08
N VAL A 131 -0.42 -15.25 -0.30
CA VAL A 131 0.02 -15.67 -1.63
C VAL A 131 -1.03 -16.58 -2.21
N LYS A 132 -1.53 -16.21 -3.39
CA LYS A 132 -2.23 -17.14 -4.26
C LYS A 132 -1.23 -17.59 -5.32
N PHE A 133 -0.92 -18.88 -5.33
CA PHE A 133 -0.08 -19.47 -6.36
C PHE A 133 -0.94 -19.70 -7.60
N GLY A 134 -0.51 -19.13 -8.72
CA GLY A 134 -1.14 -19.33 -10.02
C GLY A 134 -0.24 -20.13 -10.94
N TYR A 135 -0.83 -21.02 -11.72
CA TYR A 135 -0.15 -21.83 -12.74
C TYR A 135 -0.81 -21.62 -14.10
N SER A 136 -0.04 -21.61 -15.18
CA SER A 136 -0.54 -21.31 -16.54
C SER A 136 -1.67 -22.23 -16.99
N ASP A 137 -1.61 -23.50 -16.56
CA ASP A 137 -2.48 -24.56 -17.05
C ASP A 137 -3.68 -24.80 -16.11
N ASP A 138 -3.82 -24.00 -15.06
CA ASP A 138 -4.89 -24.13 -14.08
C ASP A 138 -6.03 -23.14 -14.36
N LEU A 139 -7.22 -23.69 -14.60
CA LEU A 139 -8.42 -22.91 -14.87
C LEU A 139 -8.81 -22.00 -13.69
N ASN A 140 -8.49 -22.39 -12.45
CA ASN A 140 -8.75 -21.54 -11.29
C ASN A 140 -7.86 -20.30 -11.27
N THR A 141 -6.62 -20.43 -11.76
CA THR A 141 -5.69 -19.31 -11.94
C THR A 141 -6.24 -18.32 -12.96
N LYS A 142 -6.72 -18.79 -14.11
CA LYS A 142 -7.33 -17.93 -15.13
C LYS A 142 -8.53 -17.16 -14.57
N LYS A 143 -9.45 -17.87 -13.90
CA LYS A 143 -10.61 -17.24 -13.27
C LYS A 143 -10.22 -16.23 -12.19
N MET A 144 -9.21 -16.54 -11.38
CA MET A 144 -8.68 -15.61 -10.38
C MET A 144 -8.14 -14.33 -11.01
N LEU A 145 -7.38 -14.44 -12.09
CA LEU A 145 -6.86 -13.28 -12.82
C LEU A 145 -8.01 -12.46 -13.44
N GLU A 146 -8.99 -13.12 -14.04
CA GLU A 146 -10.19 -12.46 -14.57
C GLU A 146 -11.00 -11.75 -13.48
N ASP A 147 -11.12 -12.31 -12.28
CA ASP A 147 -11.84 -11.68 -11.18
C ASP A 147 -11.10 -10.44 -10.63
N LEU A 148 -9.76 -10.47 -10.65
CA LEU A 148 -8.93 -9.42 -10.07
C LEU A 148 -8.57 -8.32 -11.08
N PHE A 149 -8.32 -8.66 -12.34
CA PHE A 149 -7.70 -7.78 -13.32
C PHE A 149 -8.60 -7.55 -14.54
N ASP A 150 -8.41 -6.38 -15.15
CA ASP A 150 -8.89 -6.11 -16.49
C ASP A 150 -7.95 -6.81 -17.48
N MET A 151 -8.45 -7.82 -18.19
CA MET A 151 -7.61 -8.69 -19.02
C MET A 151 -7.01 -7.94 -20.20
N ASP A 152 -7.64 -6.87 -20.70
CA ASP A 152 -7.10 -6.07 -21.81
C ASP A 152 -5.98 -5.13 -21.36
N LYS A 153 -5.86 -4.88 -20.06
CA LYS A 153 -4.77 -4.08 -19.46
C LYS A 153 -3.66 -4.94 -18.88
N LEU A 154 -3.97 -6.17 -18.47
CA LEU A 154 -3.00 -7.11 -17.94
C LEU A 154 -2.02 -7.52 -19.04
N GLU A 155 -0.72 -7.49 -18.74
CA GLU A 155 0.31 -7.87 -19.72
C GLU A 155 0.16 -9.35 -20.11
N SER A 156 0.42 -9.65 -21.39
CA SER A 156 0.38 -11.01 -21.93
C SER A 156 1.34 -11.98 -21.22
N ALA A 157 2.48 -11.48 -20.72
CA ALA A 157 3.42 -12.25 -19.89
C ALA A 157 2.81 -12.81 -18.59
N PHE A 158 1.66 -12.26 -18.16
CA PHE A 158 0.91 -12.72 -16.99
C PHE A 158 -0.45 -13.35 -17.36
N GLY A 159 -0.66 -13.69 -18.64
CA GLY A 159 -1.90 -14.31 -19.12
C GLY A 159 -3.01 -13.32 -19.50
N GLY A 160 -2.70 -12.03 -19.60
CA GLY A 160 -3.63 -11.02 -20.13
C GLY A 160 -3.66 -10.95 -21.65
N ASN A 161 -4.54 -10.09 -22.17
CA ASN A 161 -4.70 -9.77 -23.59
C ASN A 161 -3.97 -8.47 -23.97
N GLY A 162 -3.33 -7.78 -23.02
CA GLY A 162 -2.64 -6.53 -23.27
C GLY A 162 -1.46 -6.70 -24.23
N ASP A 163 -1.53 -6.02 -25.37
CA ASP A 163 -0.55 -6.09 -26.47
C ASP A 163 0.76 -5.33 -26.16
N THR A 164 0.74 -4.43 -25.18
CA THR A 164 1.93 -3.69 -24.76
C THR A 164 2.53 -4.31 -23.51
N GLY A 165 3.61 -5.07 -23.68
CA GLY A 165 4.47 -5.49 -22.57
C GLY A 165 5.12 -4.29 -21.86
N PHE A 166 5.93 -4.57 -20.84
CA PHE A 166 6.68 -3.54 -20.13
C PHE A 166 7.58 -2.70 -21.07
N ASP A 167 7.17 -1.46 -21.33
CA ASP A 167 7.96 -0.44 -22.04
C ASP A 167 8.77 0.39 -21.03
N MET A 168 10.09 0.23 -21.11
CA MET A 168 11.05 0.88 -20.23
C MET A 168 11.07 2.40 -20.40
N ASN A 169 10.94 2.92 -21.62
CA ASN A 169 10.99 4.36 -21.87
C ASN A 169 9.75 5.04 -21.30
N ARG A 170 8.57 4.47 -21.59
CA ARG A 170 7.30 4.96 -21.05
C ARG A 170 7.26 4.84 -19.53
N TYR A 171 7.88 3.81 -18.96
CA TYR A 171 8.00 3.66 -17.50
C TYR A 171 8.91 4.75 -16.91
N ALA A 172 10.07 5.00 -17.52
CA ALA A 172 11.02 6.04 -17.10
C ALA A 172 10.39 7.44 -17.11
N GLU A 173 9.63 7.78 -18.15
CA GLU A 173 8.89 9.06 -18.23
C GLU A 173 7.94 9.23 -17.05
N ARG A 174 7.11 8.21 -16.74
CA ARG A 174 6.19 8.26 -15.60
C ARG A 174 6.92 8.38 -14.26
N MET A 175 8.05 7.71 -14.10
CA MET A 175 8.83 7.79 -12.87
C MET A 175 9.41 9.20 -12.67
N LYS A 176 9.88 9.85 -13.73
CA LYS A 176 10.36 11.25 -13.71
C LYS A 176 9.23 12.26 -13.44
N GLU A 177 8.04 12.02 -13.99
CA GLU A 177 6.85 12.81 -13.67
C GLU A 177 6.47 12.70 -12.19
N ASP A 178 6.46 11.49 -11.65
CA ASP A 178 6.15 11.25 -10.23
C ASP A 178 7.20 11.84 -9.31
N GLU A 179 8.48 11.75 -9.68
CA GLU A 179 9.56 12.44 -8.99
C GLU A 179 9.30 13.95 -8.94
N SER A 180 8.94 14.56 -10.07
CA SER A 180 8.63 15.99 -10.14
C SER A 180 7.46 16.37 -9.23
N LYS A 181 6.41 15.54 -9.18
CA LYS A 181 5.27 15.73 -8.26
C LYS A 181 5.70 15.63 -6.80
N ILE A 182 6.52 14.65 -6.45
CA ILE A 182 7.04 14.48 -5.08
C ILE A 182 7.87 15.70 -4.67
N ILE A 183 8.78 16.17 -5.53
CA ILE A 183 9.56 17.39 -5.26
C ILE A 183 8.64 18.58 -5.01
N SER A 184 7.64 18.78 -5.87
CA SER A 184 6.71 19.91 -5.73
C SER A 184 5.94 19.84 -4.40
N PHE A 185 5.46 18.65 -4.03
CA PHE A 185 4.72 18.42 -2.80
C PHE A 185 5.58 18.75 -1.57
N TRP A 186 6.82 18.25 -1.52
CA TRP A 186 7.71 18.50 -0.39
C TRP A 186 8.32 19.90 -0.36
N THR A 187 8.39 20.59 -1.50
CA THR A 187 8.83 22.00 -1.56
C THR A 187 7.73 22.93 -1.04
N GLN A 188 6.47 22.68 -1.38
CA GLN A 188 5.32 23.41 -0.85
C GLN A 188 5.09 23.15 0.65
N ALA A 189 5.50 21.98 1.15
CA ALA A 189 5.38 21.60 2.56
C ALA A 189 6.50 22.15 3.47
N LYS A 190 7.45 22.95 2.96
CA LYS A 190 8.43 23.64 3.82
C LYS A 190 7.75 24.83 4.51
N PRO A 191 7.92 25.01 5.83
CA PRO A 191 7.36 26.17 6.51
C PRO A 191 8.03 27.44 5.97
N VAL A 192 7.23 28.49 5.77
CA VAL A 192 7.73 29.85 5.63
C VAL A 192 8.46 30.17 6.94
N SER A 193 9.75 30.51 6.81
CA SER A 193 10.66 30.87 7.91
C SER A 193 10.09 31.93 8.84
#